data_AF-A0A972LTS7-F1
#
_entry.id   AF-A0A972LTS7-F1
#
_cell.length_a   1.000
_cell.length_b   1.000
_cell.length_c   1.000
_cell.angle_alpha   90.00
_cell.angle_beta   90.00
_cell.angle_gamma   90.00
#
_symmetry.space_group_name_H-M   'P 1'
#
loop_
_entity.id
_entity.type
_entity.pdbx_description
1 polymer ?
#
loop_
_entity_poly.entity_id
_entity_poly.type
_entity_poly.pdbx_seq_one_letter_code
_entity_poly.pdbx_strand_id
1 'polypeptide(L)'
;YLWVFLVGAVTLEGMELLHMAYEAGGEWEIISTLLTEHLAVSYGVIQVLIGAVVPFFLLLVAFIPRFPTRLLAAVSGLASVLVLVQVFAMRWNVVVGGQLFSKSFRGFVEFPLHWLGREGILAASVIMVLPLIALWLAAKIVPLWQEAEAKA
;
A
#
# COMPACT_ATOMS: atom_id res chain seq x y z
N TYR A 1 13.66 3.74 12.09
CA TYR A 1 12.64 2.68 12.04
C TYR A 1 11.91 2.62 10.69
N LEU A 2 11.28 3.70 10.21
CA LEU A 2 10.57 3.72 8.91
C LEU A 2 11.37 3.14 7.73
N TRP A 3 12.64 3.52 7.59
CA TRP A 3 13.49 3.03 6.49
C TRP A 3 13.68 1.50 6.49
N VAL A 4 13.85 0.89 7.67
CA VAL A 4 14.03 -0.56 7.80
C VAL A 4 12.75 -1.31 7.43
N PHE A 5 11.59 -0.80 7.87
CA PHE A 5 10.29 -1.37 7.49
C PHE A 5 10.02 -1.24 5.99
N LEU A 6 10.40 -0.12 5.38
CA LEU A 6 10.28 0.08 3.93
C LEU A 6 11.13 -0.94 3.16
N VAL A 7 12.39 -1.13 3.56
CA VAL A 7 13.28 -2.14 2.94
C VAL A 7 12.69 -3.54 3.07
N GLY A 8 12.19 -3.89 4.25
CA GLY A 8 11.52 -5.17 4.49
C GLY A 8 10.29 -5.36 3.59
N ALA A 9 9.43 -4.35 3.49
CA ALA A 9 8.24 -4.39 2.65
C ALA A 9 8.57 -4.58 1.17
N VAL A 10 9.50 -3.78 0.63
CA VAL A 10 9.92 -3.88 -0.79
C VAL A 10 10.56 -5.23 -1.08
N THR A 11 11.34 -5.77 -0.13
CA THR A 11 11.95 -7.10 -0.28
C THR A 11 10.89 -8.19 -0.35
N LEU A 12 9.92 -8.18 0.58
CA LEU A 12 8.84 -9.17 0.59
C LEU A 12 7.98 -9.09 -0.67
N GLU A 13 7.61 -7.88 -1.08
CA GLU A 13 6.82 -7.64 -2.29
C GLU A 13 7.56 -8.13 -3.55
N GLY A 14 8.86 -7.84 -3.66
CA GLY A 14 9.70 -8.34 -4.74
C GLY A 14 9.83 -9.87 -4.71
N MET A 15 9.93 -10.47 -3.53
CA MET A 15 9.96 -11.94 -3.38
C MET A 15 8.64 -12.58 -3.82
N GLU A 16 7.49 -11.98 -3.51
CA GLU A 16 6.18 -12.48 -3.96
C GLU A 16 6.08 -12.46 -5.49
N LEU A 17 6.51 -11.38 -6.14
CA LEU A 17 6.59 -11.32 -7.60
C LEU A 17 7.52 -12.38 -8.19
N LEU A 18 8.72 -12.52 -7.62
CA LEU A 18 9.70 -13.49 -8.10
C LEU A 18 9.20 -14.92 -7.93
N HIS A 19 8.50 -15.21 -6.84
CA HIS A 19 7.90 -16.51 -6.61
C HIS A 19 6.82 -16.82 -7.64
N MET A 20 5.91 -15.87 -7.93
CA MET A 20 4.92 -16.01 -9.00
C MET A 20 5.57 -16.19 -10.37
N ALA A 21 6.65 -15.46 -10.66
CA ALA A 21 7.41 -15.61 -11.90
C ALA A 21 8.10 -16.97 -12.01
N TYR A 22 8.57 -17.51 -10.90
CA TYR A 22 9.25 -18.79 -10.83
C TYR A 22 8.27 -19.97 -10.94
N GLU A 23 7.10 -19.87 -10.32
CA GLU A 23 6.09 -20.92 -10.33
C GLU A 23 5.54 -21.16 -11.75
N ALA A 24 5.57 -20.13 -12.61
CA ALA A 24 5.42 -20.22 -14.08
C ALA A 24 4.32 -21.19 -14.57
N GLY A 25 3.24 -21.36 -13.80
CA GLY A 25 2.11 -22.19 -14.17
C GLY A 25 1.35 -21.60 -15.35
N GLY A 26 0.32 -22.30 -15.87
CA GLY A 26 -0.54 -21.81 -16.96
C GLY A 26 -1.24 -20.46 -16.68
N GLU A 27 -1.11 -19.93 -15.47
CA GLU A 27 -1.61 -18.65 -15.00
C GLU A 27 -0.63 -17.48 -15.29
N TRP A 28 0.66 -17.76 -15.52
CA TRP A 28 1.71 -16.73 -15.69
C TRP A 28 1.51 -15.87 -16.95
N GLU A 29 1.02 -16.47 -18.04
CA GLU A 29 0.71 -15.74 -19.27
C GLU A 29 -0.42 -14.72 -19.03
N ILE A 30 -1.38 -15.03 -18.17
CA ILE A 30 -2.50 -14.14 -17.82
C ILE A 30 -2.09 -13.10 -16.77
N ILE A 31 -1.28 -13.50 -15.77
CA ILE A 31 -0.75 -12.59 -14.74
C ILE A 31 0.19 -11.55 -15.36
N SER A 32 1.07 -11.94 -16.28
CA SER A 32 2.00 -11.01 -16.94
C SER A 32 1.26 -10.00 -17.83
N THR A 33 0.22 -10.42 -18.55
CA THR A 33 -0.66 -9.49 -19.29
C THR A 33 -1.44 -8.56 -18.35
N LEU A 34 -1.95 -9.06 -17.21
CA LEU A 34 -2.61 -8.22 -16.20
C LEU A 34 -1.70 -7.16 -15.60
N LEU A 35 -0.48 -7.56 -15.21
CA LEU A 35 0.49 -6.66 -14.61
C LEU A 35 0.98 -5.60 -15.62
N THR A 36 1.09 -5.99 -16.89
CA THR A 36 1.72 -5.17 -17.94
C THR A 36 0.74 -4.29 -18.72
N GLU A 37 -0.52 -4.71 -18.88
CA GLU A 37 -1.51 -3.94 -19.66
C GLU A 37 -2.54 -3.23 -18.78
N HIS A 38 -3.10 -3.91 -17.78
CA HIS A 38 -4.19 -3.36 -16.98
C HIS A 38 -3.74 -2.70 -15.67
N LEU A 39 -2.70 -3.23 -15.02
CA LEU A 39 -2.19 -2.70 -13.76
C LEU A 39 -0.85 -1.97 -13.90
N ALA A 40 -0.28 -1.80 -15.10
CA ALA A 40 1.06 -1.23 -15.26
C ALA A 40 1.21 0.17 -14.63
N VAL A 41 0.18 1.00 -14.72
CA VAL A 41 0.21 2.35 -14.12
C VAL A 41 0.09 2.25 -12.59
N SER A 42 -0.85 1.45 -12.08
CA SER A 42 -1.10 1.36 -10.64
C SER A 42 0.00 0.59 -9.89
N TYR A 43 0.55 -0.45 -10.52
CA TYR A 43 1.61 -1.27 -9.97
C TYR A 43 2.99 -0.67 -10.25
N GLY A 44 3.32 -0.40 -11.50
CA GLY A 44 4.64 0.11 -11.88
C GLY A 44 4.87 1.56 -11.45
N VAL A 45 3.94 2.45 -11.74
CA VAL A 45 4.14 3.89 -11.48
C VAL A 45 3.76 4.26 -10.05
N ILE A 46 2.57 3.87 -9.58
CA ILE A 46 2.09 4.33 -8.27
C ILE A 46 2.74 3.53 -7.13
N GLN A 47 2.72 2.19 -7.21
CA GLN A 47 3.23 1.34 -6.12
C GLN A 47 4.76 1.24 -6.12
N VAL A 48 5.38 0.87 -7.24
CA VAL A 48 6.84 0.69 -7.29
C VAL A 48 7.58 2.03 -7.38
N LEU A 49 7.31 2.85 -8.39
CA LEU A 49 8.09 4.09 -8.60
C LEU A 49 7.79 5.14 -7.52
N ILE A 50 6.53 5.55 -7.36
CA ILE A 50 6.16 6.63 -6.42
C ILE A 50 6.15 6.12 -4.97
N GLY A 51 5.64 4.92 -4.75
CA GLY A 51 5.39 4.40 -3.41
C GLY A 51 6.59 3.75 -2.72
N ALA A 52 7.48 3.09 -3.47
CA ALA A 52 8.64 2.42 -2.90
C ALA A 52 9.94 3.18 -3.18
N VAL A 53 10.21 3.52 -4.45
CA VAL A 53 11.50 4.08 -4.87
C VAL A 53 11.69 5.51 -4.35
N VAL A 54 10.69 6.38 -4.50
CA VAL A 54 10.78 7.79 -4.04
C VAL A 54 11.01 7.89 -2.52
N PRO A 55 10.21 7.27 -1.64
CA PRO A 55 10.46 7.34 -0.20
C PRO A 55 11.74 6.61 0.22
N PHE A 56 12.20 5.58 -0.51
CA PHE A 56 13.48 4.94 -0.25
C PHE A 56 14.64 5.92 -0.41
N PHE A 57 14.67 6.70 -1.50
CA PHE A 57 15.69 7.72 -1.72
C PHE A 57 15.52 8.94 -0.81
N LEU A 58 14.28 9.40 -0.55
CA LEU A 58 14.03 10.51 0.37
C LEU A 58 14.53 10.21 1.79
N LEU A 59 14.32 8.98 2.27
CA LEU A 59 14.77 8.58 3.60
C LEU A 59 16.28 8.34 3.67
N LEU A 60 16.97 8.06 2.56
CA LEU A 60 18.44 8.05 2.50
C LEU A 60 19.03 9.44 2.78
N VAL A 61 18.38 10.51 2.30
CA VAL A 61 18.80 11.90 2.57
C VAL A 61 18.73 12.22 4.07
N ALA A 62 17.81 11.58 4.80
CA ALA A 62 17.67 11.78 6.24
C ALA A 62 18.84 11.24 7.08
N PHE A 63 19.68 10.35 6.51
CA PHE A 63 20.90 9.86 7.18
C PHE A 63 22.09 10.82 7.03
N ILE A 64 21.96 11.88 6.22
CA ILE A 64 23.05 12.84 6.01
C ILE A 64 23.00 13.89 7.14
N PRO A 65 24.04 13.97 8.01
CA PRO A 65 24.03 14.81 9.21
C PRO A 65 24.08 16.33 8.94
N ARG A 66 24.10 16.74 7.66
CA ARG A 66 24.20 18.16 7.26
C ARG A 66 22.86 18.90 7.15
N PHE A 67 21.72 18.22 7.26
CA PHE A 67 20.43 18.85 7.00
C PHE A 67 19.77 19.46 8.26
N PRO A 68 19.07 20.60 8.12
CA PRO A 68 18.37 21.23 9.23
C PRO A 68 17.19 20.37 9.69
N THR A 69 16.93 20.35 11.00
CA THR A 69 15.87 19.54 11.64
C THR A 69 14.49 19.76 11.03
N ARG A 70 14.18 20.99 10.57
CA ARG A 70 12.90 21.32 9.90
C ARG A 70 12.75 20.62 8.54
N LEU A 71 13.83 20.53 7.77
CA LEU A 71 13.81 19.84 6.49
C LEU A 71 13.70 18.32 6.69
N LEU A 72 14.42 17.77 7.68
CA LEU A 72 14.32 16.36 8.04
C LEU A 72 12.91 15.96 8.47
N ALA A 73 12.23 16.82 9.24
CA ALA A 73 10.84 16.61 9.63
C ALA A 73 9.88 16.64 8.41
N ALA A 74 10.06 17.61 7.51
CA ALA A 74 9.24 17.71 6.30
C ALA A 74 9.47 16.53 5.34
N VAL A 75 10.72 16.12 5.12
CA VAL A 75 11.08 14.98 4.27
C VAL A 75 10.56 13.67 4.86
N SER A 76 10.69 13.48 6.18
CA SER A 76 10.16 12.28 6.86
C SER A 76 8.63 12.24 6.83
N GLY A 77 7.97 13.40 6.98
CA GLY A 77 6.52 13.52 6.86
C GLY A 77 6.04 13.19 5.46
N LEU A 78 6.68 13.77 4.43
CA LEU A 78 6.38 13.48 3.04
C LEU A 78 6.61 12.00 2.70
N ALA A 79 7.73 11.42 3.14
CA ALA A 79 8.02 10.00 2.95
C ALA A 79 6.96 9.11 3.61
N SER A 80 6.49 9.48 4.81
CA SER A 80 5.43 8.73 5.49
C SER A 80 4.11 8.75 4.72
N VAL A 81 3.72 9.90 4.15
CA VAL A 81 2.52 10.01 3.31
C VAL A 81 2.68 9.17 2.03
N LEU A 82 3.84 9.21 1.39
CA LEU A 82 4.11 8.40 0.19
C LEU A 82 4.06 6.90 0.48
N VAL A 83 4.56 6.46 1.64
CA VAL A 83 4.46 5.06 2.08
C VAL A 83 3.00 4.66 2.33
N LEU A 84 2.16 5.55 2.89
CA LEU A 84 0.72 5.26 3.03
C LEU A 84 0.04 5.10 1.67
N VAL A 85 0.40 5.94 0.68
CA VAL A 85 -0.08 5.81 -0.70
C VAL A 85 0.39 4.50 -1.32
N GLN A 86 1.64 4.08 -1.08
CA GLN A 86 2.17 2.79 -1.52
C GLN A 86 1.34 1.62 -0.96
N VAL A 87 1.09 1.61 0.35
CA VAL A 87 0.33 0.53 0.99
C VAL A 87 -1.11 0.50 0.47
N PHE A 88 -1.71 1.66 0.24
CA PHE A 88 -3.03 1.72 -0.38
C PHE A 88 -3.02 1.14 -1.80
N ALA A 89 -2.02 1.50 -2.61
CA ALA A 89 -1.85 0.98 -3.96
C ALA A 89 -1.63 -0.55 -3.97
N MET A 90 -0.82 -1.09 -3.05
CA MET A 90 -0.67 -2.54 -2.86
C MET A 90 -2.01 -3.23 -2.66
N ARG A 91 -2.81 -2.70 -1.75
CA ARG A 91 -4.11 -3.29 -1.41
C ARG A 91 -5.10 -3.17 -2.56
N TRP A 92 -5.11 -2.03 -3.24
CA TRP A 92 -5.89 -1.84 -4.45
C TRP A 92 -5.51 -2.84 -5.54
N ASN A 93 -4.21 -3.00 -5.82
CA ASN A 93 -3.72 -3.86 -6.89
C ASN A 93 -4.00 -5.36 -6.62
N VAL A 94 -3.87 -5.81 -5.37
CA VAL A 94 -4.21 -7.20 -5.00
C VAL A 94 -5.71 -7.47 -5.13
N VAL A 95 -6.56 -6.55 -4.69
CA VAL A 95 -8.02 -6.74 -4.77
C VAL A 95 -8.50 -6.64 -6.21
N VAL A 96 -8.19 -5.54 -6.90
CA VAL A 96 -8.65 -5.29 -8.27
C VAL A 96 -8.01 -6.26 -9.26
N GLY A 97 -6.72 -6.55 -9.12
CA GLY A 97 -6.04 -7.58 -9.92
C GLY A 97 -6.69 -8.95 -9.77
N GLY A 98 -7.09 -9.33 -8.55
CA GLY A 98 -7.81 -10.58 -8.30
C GLY A 98 -9.25 -10.59 -8.84
N GLN A 99 -9.94 -9.44 -8.90
CA GLN A 99 -11.29 -9.35 -9.47
C GLN A 99 -11.31 -9.35 -11.00
N LEU A 100 -10.26 -8.80 -11.64
CA LEU A 100 -10.11 -8.83 -13.09
C LEU A 100 -9.77 -10.24 -13.61
N PHE A 101 -9.31 -11.13 -12.72
CA PHE A 101 -8.99 -12.51 -13.02
C PHE A 101 -10.26 -13.39 -13.05
N SER A 102 -10.67 -13.82 -14.25
CA SER A 102 -11.73 -14.83 -14.36
C SER A 102 -11.21 -16.18 -13.89
N LYS A 103 -11.82 -16.77 -12.85
CA LYS A 103 -11.50 -18.12 -12.32
C LYS A 103 -11.59 -19.26 -13.35
N SER A 104 -12.05 -18.97 -14.56
CA SER A 104 -12.13 -19.91 -15.68
C SER A 104 -10.97 -19.79 -16.68
N PHE A 105 -9.99 -18.89 -16.44
CA PHE A 105 -8.83 -18.62 -17.32
C PHE A 105 -9.20 -18.24 -18.77
N ARG A 106 -10.45 -17.84 -19.01
CA ARG A 106 -11.02 -17.59 -20.35
C ARG A 106 -10.92 -16.14 -20.83
N GLY A 107 -10.33 -15.24 -20.05
CA GLY A 107 -10.15 -13.83 -20.40
C GLY A 107 -10.37 -12.89 -19.22
N PHE A 108 -10.28 -11.58 -19.49
CA PHE A 108 -10.48 -10.50 -18.52
C PHE A 108 -11.94 -10.07 -18.49
N VAL A 109 -12.46 -9.82 -17.29
CA VAL A 109 -13.78 -9.21 -17.08
C VAL A 109 -13.57 -7.73 -16.85
N GLU A 110 -14.25 -6.87 -17.60
CA GLU A 110 -14.25 -5.45 -17.28
C GLU A 110 -14.90 -5.25 -15.90
N PHE A 111 -14.21 -4.55 -15.00
CA PHE A 111 -14.74 -4.20 -13.68
C PHE A 111 -15.33 -2.79 -13.73
N PRO A 112 -16.63 -2.63 -14.02
CA PRO A 112 -17.30 -1.34 -13.87
C PRO A 112 -17.31 -0.96 -12.38
N LEU A 113 -16.59 0.11 -12.05
CA LEU A 113 -16.66 0.74 -10.73
C LEU A 113 -18.07 1.31 -10.52
N HIS A 114 -18.92 0.56 -9.86
CA HIS A 114 -20.25 1.00 -9.50
C HIS A 114 -20.18 1.91 -8.26
N TRP A 115 -20.83 3.06 -8.31
CA TRP A 115 -20.87 4.00 -7.18
C TRP A 115 -21.72 3.48 -6.01
N LEU A 116 -22.81 2.77 -6.32
CA LEU A 116 -23.72 2.13 -5.38
C LEU A 116 -23.82 0.62 -5.66
N GLY A 117 -23.70 -0.19 -4.62
CA GLY A 117 -23.73 -1.66 -4.67
C GLY A 117 -22.98 -2.29 -3.50
N ARG A 118 -23.08 -3.61 -3.32
CA ARG A 118 -22.31 -4.34 -2.28
C ARG A 118 -20.79 -4.26 -2.49
N GLU A 119 -20.38 -4.06 -3.73
CA GLU A 119 -18.99 -3.86 -4.18
C GLU A 119 -18.72 -2.38 -4.54
N GLY A 120 -19.65 -1.49 -4.21
CA GLY A 120 -19.55 -0.08 -4.58
C GLY A 120 -18.53 0.69 -3.73
N ILE A 121 -18.05 1.80 -4.27
CA ILE A 121 -17.07 2.70 -3.62
C ILE A 121 -17.53 3.09 -2.21
N LEU A 122 -18.84 3.23 -2.01
CA LEU A 122 -19.44 3.60 -0.71
C LEU A 122 -19.28 2.48 0.34
N ALA A 123 -19.47 1.22 -0.05
CA ALA A 123 -19.27 0.07 0.85
C ALA A 123 -17.78 -0.09 1.21
N ALA A 124 -16.88 0.06 0.23
CA ALA A 124 -15.43 0.04 0.46
C ALA A 124 -14.98 1.16 1.42
N SER A 125 -15.53 2.37 1.26
CA SER A 125 -15.23 3.52 2.13
C SER A 125 -15.67 3.27 3.58
N VAL A 126 -16.84 2.66 3.79
CA VAL A 126 -17.34 2.31 5.14
C VAL A 126 -16.41 1.29 5.81
N ILE A 127 -15.97 0.27 5.06
CA ILE A 127 -15.03 -0.74 5.57
C ILE A 127 -13.67 -0.10 5.89
N MET A 128 -13.19 0.85 5.08
CA MET A 128 -11.93 1.56 5.30
C MET A 128 -11.94 2.43 6.56
N VAL A 129 -13.09 2.99 6.93
CA VAL A 129 -13.27 3.82 8.14
C VAL A 129 -13.49 2.97 9.40
N LEU A 130 -13.94 1.73 9.24
CA LEU A 130 -14.26 0.81 10.34
C LEU A 130 -13.10 0.59 11.35
N PRO A 131 -11.84 0.40 10.93
CA PRO A 131 -10.70 0.31 11.85
C PRO A 131 -10.49 1.59 12.69
N LEU A 132 -10.76 2.77 12.12
CA LEU A 132 -10.65 4.05 12.84
C LEU A 132 -11.76 4.19 13.87
N ILE A 133 -12.98 3.77 13.54
CA ILE A 133 -14.10 3.71 14.49
C ILE A 133 -13.81 2.72 15.61
N ALA A 134 -13.26 1.55 15.27
CA ALA A 134 -12.86 0.55 16.26
C ALA A 134 -11.76 1.10 17.19
N LEU A 135 -10.80 1.85 16.66
CA LEU A 135 -9.77 2.53 17.44
C LEU A 135 -10.37 3.59 18.37
N TRP A 136 -11.32 4.39 17.89
CA TRP A 136 -12.02 5.37 18.71
C TRP A 136 -12.84 4.71 19.84
N LEU A 137 -13.51 3.60 19.53
CA LEU A 137 -14.26 2.84 20.53
C LEU A 137 -13.33 2.19 21.55
N ALA A 138 -12.21 1.61 21.09
CA ALA A 138 -11.18 1.04 21.94
C ALA A 138 -10.54 2.11 22.85
N ALA A 139 -10.31 3.32 22.35
CA ALA A 139 -9.81 4.46 23.12
C ALA A 139 -10.74 4.89 24.26
N LYS A 140 -12.04 4.61 24.12
CA LYS A 140 -13.04 4.91 25.15
C LYS A 140 -13.13 3.83 26.22
N ILE A 141 -12.82 2.58 25.87
CA ILE A 141 -12.90 1.41 26.77
C ILE A 141 -11.57 1.20 27.50
N VAL A 142 -10.45 1.43 26.82
CA VAL A 142 -9.10 1.28 27.34
C VAL A 142 -8.46 2.67 27.32
N PRO A 143 -7.95 3.20 28.45
CA PRO A 143 -7.16 4.43 28.44
C PRO A 143 -5.85 4.17 27.66
N LEU A 144 -5.92 4.43 26.34
CA LEU A 144 -4.79 4.20 25.42
C LEU A 144 -3.63 5.17 25.67
N TRP A 145 -3.95 6.34 26.20
CA TRP A 145 -2.99 7.24 26.81
C TRP A 145 -3.04 6.95 28.30
N GLN A 146 -2.10 6.14 28.79
CA GLN A 146 -1.67 6.39 30.16
C GLN A 146 -1.23 7.85 30.17
N GLU A 147 -1.81 8.65 31.05
CA GLU A 147 -1.29 9.95 31.41
C GLU A 147 0.13 9.74 31.98
N ALA A 148 1.10 9.51 31.10
CA ALA A 148 2.50 9.54 31.42
C ALA A 148 2.85 11.02 31.64
N GLU A 149 2.61 11.44 32.88
CA GLU A 149 3.25 12.54 33.59
C GLU A 149 3.17 13.92 32.94
N ALA A 150 1.96 14.47 32.96
CA ALA A 150 1.81 15.90 33.22
C ALA A 150 2.15 16.23 34.70
N LYS A 151 3.40 16.00 35.13
CA LYS A 151 4.13 16.55 36.29
C LYS A 151 5.22 15.58 36.80
N ALA A 152 6.48 15.85 36.44
CA ALA A 152 7.65 15.85 37.34
C ALA A 152 8.85 16.46 36.61
#